data_AF-E6SD48-F1
#
_entry.id   AF-E6SD48-F1
#
_cell.length_a   1.000
_cell.length_b   1.000
_cell.length_c   1.000
_cell.angle_alpha   90.00
_cell.angle_beta   90.00
_cell.angle_gamma   90.00
#
_symmetry.space_group_name_H-M   'P 1'
#
loop_
_entity.id
_entity.type
_entity.pdbx_description
1 polymer ?
#
loop_
_entity_poly.entity_id
_entity_poly.type
_entity_poly.pdbx_seq_one_letter_code
_entity_poly.pdbx_strand_id
1 'polypeptide(L)'
;MPPSELAPERVVIVGAGPAGLACAATLLEVSEMHVILVDAGAGPGGQYWRQPPPTDDPQGVNPEALRGLHHDLGTFESLRARLDEGRAAGRATLLTEHHVWTVVPTAGGYVVHAVDRGAGPGRERTVEIGADRLVIATGAHDRALPFPGWDLPGVMTAGGLQALLKAGDVAAGRRVAVGGTGPFLLPVAAGLAARGASVVGVFEANSPVRWLRELGPVVANRGKLAEGAGYAATLVRHRVPVHVRTMIVEAHGVDRVEAVTVARVDGAGRPQRHGLRRLEVDAVGVGWGFSPQLDLPVTLGCALAPDTSGTAVVQVDDWQRTSRPGVSAAGEACGVGGAALAVAEGHLAAYGVVAGDAGSGPPAEVAGLRAVIARLRRFASAMQRAHPVPAGWAETLRPSTVVCRCEEVSAGVVQRAISERGATGARQVKQLTRAGMGWCQGRVCGHAVELLAGGGGAATERLVSTPVPLGVLAHPRAKVQCNIALNAAAP
;
A
#
# COMPACT_ATOMS: atom_id res chain seq x y z
N MET A 1 40.92 -0.25 30.58
CA MET A 1 40.31 0.54 29.48
C MET A 1 38.93 0.95 29.96
N PRO A 2 38.53 2.23 29.88
CA PRO A 2 37.12 2.55 30.07
C PRO A 2 36.31 1.82 28.99
N PRO A 3 35.06 1.43 29.25
CA PRO A 3 34.22 0.92 28.18
C PRO A 3 34.13 2.03 27.14
N SER A 4 34.60 1.77 25.92
CA SER A 4 34.25 2.63 24.80
C SER A 4 32.73 2.67 24.75
N GLU A 5 32.12 3.85 24.88
CA GLU A 5 30.70 4.04 24.59
C GLU A 5 30.48 3.58 23.14
N LEU A 6 30.08 2.33 22.97
CA LEU A 6 29.67 1.80 21.68
C LEU A 6 28.45 2.61 21.27
N ALA A 7 28.52 3.24 20.09
CA ALA A 7 27.38 3.96 19.55
C ALA A 7 26.14 3.04 19.56
N PRO A 8 24.95 3.55 19.93
CA PRO A 8 23.74 2.74 20.01
C PRO A 8 23.45 2.05 18.68
N GLU A 9 22.99 0.80 18.75
CA GLU A 9 22.57 0.03 17.57
C GLU A 9 21.47 0.78 16.82
N ARG A 10 21.59 0.87 15.49
CA ARG A 10 20.69 1.62 14.62
C ARG A 10 19.71 0.68 13.95
N VAL A 11 18.42 0.97 14.10
CA VAL A 11 17.36 0.28 13.37
C VAL A 11 16.80 1.22 12.33
N VAL A 12 16.88 0.82 11.05
CA VAL A 12 16.20 1.55 9.97
C VAL A 12 14.87 0.88 9.68
N ILE A 13 13.80 1.67 9.73
CA ILE A 13 12.45 1.26 9.36
C ILE A 13 12.09 1.98 8.07
N VAL A 14 11.79 1.21 7.01
CA VAL A 14 11.41 1.76 5.71
C VAL A 14 9.89 1.75 5.59
N GLY A 15 9.31 2.96 5.62
CA GLY A 15 7.88 3.23 5.62
C GLY A 15 7.40 3.75 6.98
N ALA A 16 6.77 4.93 6.99
CA ALA A 16 6.15 5.59 8.15
C ALA A 16 4.62 5.46 8.13
N GLY A 17 4.10 4.36 7.58
CA GLY A 17 2.69 3.99 7.69
C GLY A 17 2.35 3.39 9.07
N PRO A 18 1.16 2.82 9.25
CA PRO A 18 0.73 2.27 10.54
C PRO A 18 1.69 1.24 11.16
N ALA A 19 2.23 0.32 10.37
CA ALA A 19 3.20 -0.66 10.85
C ALA A 19 4.53 -0.03 11.26
N GLY A 20 5.07 0.88 10.45
CA GLY A 20 6.34 1.52 10.73
C GLY A 20 6.29 2.43 11.95
N LEU A 21 5.21 3.20 12.11
CA LEU A 21 4.99 4.04 13.30
C LEU A 21 4.84 3.21 14.57
N ALA A 22 4.06 2.11 14.51
CA ALA A 22 3.91 1.20 15.65
C ALA A 22 5.24 0.54 16.05
N CYS A 23 6.04 0.13 15.05
CA CYS A 23 7.36 -0.43 15.29
C CYS A 23 8.31 0.61 15.90
N ALA A 24 8.36 1.82 15.35
CA ALA A 24 9.19 2.90 15.86
C ALA A 24 8.85 3.27 17.31
N ALA A 25 7.55 3.47 17.60
CA ALA A 25 7.09 3.79 18.93
C ALA A 25 7.48 2.71 19.94
N THR A 26 7.26 1.43 19.63
CA THR A 26 7.63 0.34 20.55
C THR A 26 9.13 0.19 20.71
N LEU A 27 9.94 0.35 19.66
CA LEU A 27 11.41 0.31 19.80
C LEU A 27 11.93 1.41 20.74
N LEU A 28 11.35 2.61 20.67
CA LEU A 28 11.68 3.72 21.56
C LEU A 28 11.29 3.45 23.02
N GLU A 29 10.34 2.55 23.25
CA GLU A 29 9.90 2.17 24.60
C GLU A 29 10.72 1.03 25.20
N VAL A 30 11.08 0.04 24.39
CA VAL A 30 11.56 -1.25 24.90
C VAL A 30 13.05 -1.49 24.66
N SER A 31 13.77 -0.52 24.10
CA SER A 31 15.19 -0.65 23.79
C SER A 31 15.93 0.67 23.97
N GLU A 32 17.26 0.65 23.87
CA GLU A 32 18.13 1.84 23.74
C GLU A 32 18.61 2.09 22.31
N MET A 33 17.98 1.41 21.32
CA MET A 33 18.36 1.55 19.91
C MET A 33 18.03 2.95 19.37
N HIS A 34 18.82 3.40 18.40
CA HIS A 34 18.55 4.61 17.63
C HIS A 34 17.63 4.27 16.46
N VAL A 35 16.43 4.87 16.43
CA VAL A 35 15.40 4.54 15.44
C VAL A 35 15.43 5.52 14.28
N ILE A 36 15.67 5.05 13.06
CA ILE A 36 15.63 5.87 11.84
C ILE A 36 14.43 5.44 11.00
N LEU A 37 13.42 6.29 10.91
CA LEU A 37 12.21 6.07 10.12
C LEU A 37 12.33 6.80 8.79
N VAL A 38 12.28 6.08 7.67
CA VAL A 38 12.47 6.63 6.32
C VAL A 38 11.19 6.47 5.52
N ASP A 39 10.63 7.55 4.99
CA ASP A 39 9.39 7.52 4.22
C ASP A 39 9.44 8.44 2.99
N ALA A 40 8.74 8.03 1.93
CA ALA A 40 8.65 8.78 0.68
C ALA A 40 7.64 9.94 0.74
N GLY A 41 6.74 9.95 1.72
CA GLY A 41 5.76 11.01 1.92
C GLY A 41 6.32 12.21 2.67
N ALA A 42 5.63 13.34 2.57
CA ALA A 42 5.96 14.58 3.25
C ALA A 42 5.77 14.52 4.79
N GLY A 43 5.08 13.51 5.30
CA GLY A 43 4.82 13.32 6.72
C GLY A 43 4.47 11.87 7.06
N PRO A 44 4.50 11.50 8.35
CA PRO A 44 4.16 10.17 8.81
C PRO A 44 2.65 9.90 8.66
N GLY A 45 2.27 8.62 8.58
CA GLY A 45 0.89 8.15 8.50
C GLY A 45 0.60 7.26 7.30
N GLY A 46 1.51 7.23 6.31
CA GLY A 46 1.37 6.42 5.10
C GLY A 46 0.09 6.77 4.32
N GLN A 47 -0.56 5.76 3.73
CA GLN A 47 -1.82 5.98 2.99
C GLN A 47 -3.04 6.11 3.89
N TYR A 48 -3.01 5.47 5.08
CA TYR A 48 -4.18 5.38 5.96
C TYR A 48 -4.44 6.68 6.72
N TRP A 49 -3.41 7.20 7.38
CA TRP A 49 -3.39 8.51 8.03
C TRP A 49 -2.66 9.55 7.18
N ARG A 50 -2.81 9.46 5.85
CA ARG A 50 -2.18 10.38 4.91
C ARG A 50 -2.42 11.83 5.32
N GLN A 51 -1.33 12.54 5.60
CA GLN A 51 -1.36 13.95 5.95
C GLN A 51 -1.35 14.81 4.69
N PRO A 52 -1.95 16.01 4.73
CA PRO A 52 -1.70 17.00 3.71
C PRO A 52 -0.22 17.39 3.71
N PRO A 53 0.35 17.82 2.57
CA PRO A 53 1.68 18.39 2.56
C PRO A 53 1.72 19.63 3.46
N PRO A 54 2.86 19.96 4.07
CA PRO A 54 3.03 21.25 4.76
C PRO A 54 2.69 22.39 3.81
N THR A 55 1.82 23.32 4.22
CA THR A 55 1.46 24.50 3.43
C THR A 55 1.92 25.77 4.14
N ASP A 56 2.60 26.65 3.41
CA ASP A 56 2.88 28.02 3.88
C ASP A 56 1.65 28.95 3.74
N ASP A 57 0.55 28.44 3.16
CA ASP A 57 -0.70 29.17 2.95
C ASP A 57 -1.57 29.20 4.22
N PRO A 58 -1.89 30.39 4.77
CA PRO A 58 -2.82 30.54 5.90
C PRO A 58 -4.26 30.11 5.59
N GLN A 59 -4.65 29.94 4.32
CA GLN A 59 -5.91 29.31 3.89
C GLN A 59 -5.77 27.82 3.54
N GLY A 60 -4.63 27.21 3.90
CA GLY A 60 -4.33 25.80 3.63
C GLY A 60 -5.39 24.82 4.14
N VAL A 61 -5.26 23.55 3.71
CA VAL A 61 -6.24 22.49 3.99
C VAL A 61 -6.56 22.44 5.47
N ASN A 62 -7.82 22.73 5.84
CA ASN A 62 -8.24 22.74 7.24
C ASN A 62 -8.02 21.35 7.86
N PRO A 63 -7.12 21.20 8.86
CA PRO A 63 -6.84 19.91 9.47
C PRO A 63 -8.07 19.28 10.14
N GLU A 64 -9.00 20.08 10.66
CA GLU A 64 -10.28 19.59 11.20
C GLU A 64 -11.19 19.03 10.11
N ALA A 65 -11.18 19.63 8.92
CA ALA A 65 -11.92 19.10 7.78
C ALA A 65 -11.40 17.72 7.38
N LEU A 66 -10.10 17.43 7.55
CA LEU A 66 -9.55 16.11 7.26
C LEU A 66 -9.81 15.07 8.35
N ARG A 67 -10.07 15.47 9.61
CA ARG A 67 -10.32 14.52 10.72
C ARG A 67 -11.42 13.52 10.40
N GLY A 68 -12.50 13.96 9.75
CA GLY A 68 -13.63 13.11 9.35
C GLY A 68 -13.33 12.08 8.25
N LEU A 69 -12.16 12.14 7.59
CA LEU A 69 -11.71 11.17 6.58
C LEU A 69 -10.82 10.06 7.16
N HIS A 70 -10.45 10.17 8.44
CA HIS A 70 -9.55 9.23 9.09
C HIS A 70 -10.27 8.45 10.18
N HIS A 71 -9.91 7.18 10.29
CA HIS A 71 -10.31 6.30 11.37
C HIS A 71 -9.12 6.09 12.31
N ASP A 72 -9.42 5.77 13.57
CA ASP A 72 -8.42 5.47 14.60
C ASP A 72 -7.35 6.58 14.77
N LEU A 73 -7.77 7.85 14.65
CA LEU A 73 -6.86 9.00 14.80
C LEU A 73 -6.17 9.04 16.16
N GLY A 74 -6.83 8.61 17.24
CA GLY A 74 -6.20 8.55 18.56
C GLY A 74 -5.00 7.59 18.59
N THR A 75 -5.04 6.49 17.82
CA THR A 75 -3.89 5.60 17.66
C THR A 75 -2.75 6.31 16.92
N PHE A 76 -3.06 7.01 15.83
CA PHE A 76 -2.06 7.80 15.11
C PHE A 76 -1.41 8.86 15.98
N GLU A 77 -2.22 9.65 16.69
CA GLU A 77 -1.76 10.73 17.57
C GLU A 77 -0.85 10.19 18.67
N SER A 78 -1.21 9.06 19.28
CA SER A 78 -0.37 8.38 20.29
C SER A 78 0.97 7.91 19.72
N LEU A 79 0.95 7.19 18.59
CA LEU A 79 2.18 6.70 17.94
C LEU A 79 3.09 7.84 17.49
N ARG A 80 2.50 8.91 16.96
CA ARG A 80 3.22 10.11 16.54
C ARG A 80 3.83 10.85 17.71
N ALA A 81 3.09 11.04 18.80
CA ALA A 81 3.60 11.67 20.01
C ALA A 81 4.84 10.93 20.53
N ARG A 82 4.82 9.59 20.54
CA ARG A 82 5.97 8.78 20.95
C ARG A 82 7.18 8.93 20.05
N LEU A 83 6.96 9.00 18.74
CA LEU A 83 8.03 9.29 17.79
C LEU A 83 8.62 10.69 18.03
N ASP A 84 7.78 11.70 18.24
CA ASP A 84 8.21 13.08 18.46
C ASP A 84 8.95 13.23 19.80
N GLU A 85 8.55 12.53 20.86
CA GLU A 85 9.31 12.39 22.12
C GLU A 85 10.70 11.79 21.88
N GLY A 86 10.77 10.68 21.14
CA GLY A 86 12.04 10.04 20.79
C GLY A 86 12.96 10.95 19.97
N ARG A 87 12.40 11.77 19.08
CA ARG A 87 13.15 12.77 18.31
C ARG A 87 13.67 13.89 19.20
N ALA A 88 12.85 14.41 20.11
CA ALA A 88 13.25 15.43 21.08
C ALA A 88 14.36 14.92 22.02
N ALA A 89 14.34 13.63 22.36
CA ALA A 89 15.38 12.97 23.13
C ALA A 89 16.63 12.57 22.32
N GLY A 90 16.68 12.85 21.01
CA GLY A 90 17.81 12.47 20.14
C GLY A 90 17.92 10.97 19.83
N ARG A 91 16.89 10.18 20.17
CA ARG A 91 16.82 8.72 19.97
C ARG A 91 16.13 8.28 18.70
N ALA A 92 15.50 9.22 17.98
CA ALA A 92 14.84 8.95 16.72
C ALA A 92 15.20 9.99 15.64
N THR A 93 15.23 9.54 14.39
CA THR A 93 15.38 10.36 13.19
C THR A 93 14.25 10.03 12.22
N LEU A 94 13.50 11.02 11.78
CA LEU A 94 12.47 10.88 10.75
C LEU A 94 12.97 11.55 9.46
N LEU A 95 13.10 10.78 8.39
CA LEU A 95 13.50 11.23 7.06
C LEU A 95 12.28 11.15 6.12
N THR A 96 11.57 12.27 5.97
CA THR A 96 10.45 12.42 5.03
C THR A 96 10.94 12.75 3.63
N GLU A 97 10.13 12.45 2.61
CA GLU A 97 10.47 12.64 1.19
C GLU A 97 11.77 11.92 0.75
N HIS A 98 12.14 10.87 1.49
CA HIS A 98 13.29 10.02 1.20
C HIS A 98 12.83 8.73 0.54
N HIS A 99 13.08 8.63 -0.77
CA HIS A 99 12.70 7.46 -1.55
C HIS A 99 13.81 6.41 -1.51
N VAL A 100 13.64 5.39 -0.67
CA VAL A 100 14.54 4.22 -0.67
C VAL A 100 14.44 3.52 -2.01
N TRP A 101 15.58 3.35 -2.69
CA TRP A 101 15.67 2.75 -4.02
C TRP A 101 16.38 1.37 -4.02
N THR A 102 17.24 1.10 -3.03
CA THR A 102 17.82 -0.22 -2.78
C THR A 102 18.35 -0.34 -1.35
N VAL A 103 18.57 -1.57 -0.88
CA VAL A 103 19.24 -1.87 0.38
C VAL A 103 20.31 -2.93 0.12
N VAL A 104 21.53 -2.67 0.58
CA VAL A 104 22.70 -3.54 0.34
C VAL A 104 23.20 -4.12 1.66
N PRO A 105 23.42 -5.44 1.77
CA PRO A 105 24.02 -6.02 2.95
C PRO A 105 25.51 -5.66 3.07
N THR A 106 25.99 -5.53 4.30
CA THR A 106 27.40 -5.29 4.64
C THR A 106 27.88 -6.30 5.68
N ALA A 107 29.16 -6.27 6.03
CA ALA A 107 29.74 -7.20 7.00
C ALA A 107 29.09 -7.13 8.40
N GLY A 108 28.49 -5.99 8.77
CA GLY A 108 27.90 -5.76 10.10
C GLY A 108 26.44 -5.32 10.10
N GLY A 109 25.74 -5.40 8.97
CA GLY A 109 24.36 -4.91 8.85
C GLY A 109 23.98 -4.60 7.41
N TYR A 110 23.39 -3.44 7.19
CA TYR A 110 22.83 -2.99 5.91
C TYR A 110 23.16 -1.51 5.64
N VAL A 111 23.20 -1.14 4.37
CA VAL A 111 23.17 0.25 3.93
C VAL A 111 21.90 0.46 3.13
N VAL A 112 21.06 1.38 3.62
CA VAL A 112 19.84 1.82 2.94
C VAL A 112 20.20 3.01 2.06
N HIS A 113 20.00 2.86 0.75
CA HIS A 113 20.20 3.93 -0.20
C HIS A 113 18.86 4.60 -0.53
N ALA A 114 18.80 5.91 -0.32
CA ALA A 114 17.63 6.72 -0.60
C ALA A 114 17.98 7.90 -1.50
N VAL A 115 16.95 8.48 -2.11
CA VAL A 115 17.01 9.80 -2.74
C VAL A 115 16.16 10.75 -1.90
N ASP A 116 16.80 11.77 -1.35
CA ASP A 116 16.12 12.92 -0.75
C ASP A 116 15.52 13.78 -1.87
N ARG A 117 14.20 14.00 -1.81
CA ARG A 117 13.45 14.82 -2.75
C ARG A 117 12.80 16.04 -2.09
N GLY A 118 13.05 16.31 -0.81
CA GLY A 118 12.38 17.39 -0.08
C GLY A 118 12.77 18.79 -0.55
N ALA A 119 13.90 18.94 -1.24
CA ALA A 119 14.31 20.21 -1.84
C ALA A 119 13.58 20.53 -3.17
N GLY A 120 12.74 19.62 -3.67
CA GLY A 120 12.01 19.73 -4.92
C GLY A 120 12.77 19.21 -6.15
N PRO A 121 12.12 19.24 -7.34
CA PRO A 121 12.68 18.71 -8.57
C PRO A 121 14.00 19.37 -8.98
N GLY A 122 14.97 18.57 -9.43
CA GLY A 122 16.30 19.02 -9.86
C GLY A 122 17.28 19.35 -8.72
N ARG A 123 16.85 19.20 -7.46
CA ARG A 123 17.67 19.42 -6.25
C ARG A 123 17.83 18.15 -5.43
N GLU A 124 17.54 17.00 -6.02
CA GLU A 124 17.57 15.70 -5.37
C GLU A 124 19.00 15.30 -4.98
N ARG A 125 19.12 14.54 -3.88
CA ARG A 125 20.42 14.09 -3.36
C ARG A 125 20.36 12.62 -2.99
N THR A 126 21.42 11.88 -3.30
CA THR A 126 21.56 10.52 -2.76
C THR A 126 21.96 10.56 -1.30
N VAL A 127 21.34 9.70 -0.53
CA VAL A 127 21.55 9.52 0.90
C VAL A 127 21.90 8.07 1.20
N GLU A 128 22.90 7.86 2.04
CA GLU A 128 23.24 6.55 2.61
C GLU A 128 22.98 6.53 4.11
N ILE A 129 22.29 5.47 4.56
CA ILE A 129 21.92 5.27 5.96
C ILE A 129 22.41 3.88 6.37
N GLY A 130 23.40 3.83 7.26
CA GLY A 130 23.82 2.57 7.85
C GLY A 130 22.80 2.06 8.86
N ALA A 131 22.50 0.77 8.78
CA ALA A 131 21.52 0.09 9.62
C ALA A 131 22.13 -1.19 10.17
N ASP A 132 22.02 -1.42 11.47
CA ASP A 132 22.45 -2.67 12.08
C ASP A 132 21.29 -3.68 12.00
N ARG A 133 20.04 -3.19 12.05
CA ARG A 133 18.81 -3.94 11.75
C ARG A 133 17.90 -3.18 10.78
N LEU A 134 17.10 -3.92 10.02
CA LEU A 134 16.14 -3.37 9.06
C LEU A 134 14.72 -3.86 9.33
N VAL A 135 13.74 -2.95 9.24
CA VAL A 135 12.32 -3.30 9.22
C VAL A 135 11.68 -2.79 7.93
N ILE A 136 11.05 -3.68 7.18
CA ILE A 136 10.34 -3.36 5.93
C ILE A 136 8.86 -3.17 6.26
N ALA A 137 8.39 -1.93 6.16
CA ALA A 137 7.00 -1.53 6.38
C ALA A 137 6.45 -0.72 5.17
N THR A 138 6.82 -1.16 3.97
CA THR A 138 6.61 -0.45 2.68
C THR A 138 5.16 -0.39 2.21
N GLY A 139 4.24 -1.12 2.85
CA GLY A 139 2.82 -1.11 2.50
C GLY A 139 2.51 -1.82 1.18
N ALA A 140 1.41 -1.42 0.55
CA ALA A 140 0.94 -1.95 -0.73
C ALA A 140 0.51 -0.83 -1.70
N HIS A 141 0.33 -1.20 -2.96
CA HIS A 141 -0.24 -0.37 -4.00
C HIS A 141 -1.67 -0.80 -4.32
N ASP A 142 -2.47 0.13 -4.81
CA ASP A 142 -3.76 -0.20 -5.40
C ASP A 142 -3.60 -1.21 -6.54
N ARG A 143 -4.43 -2.25 -6.51
CA ARG A 143 -4.55 -3.18 -7.62
C ARG A 143 -5.47 -2.57 -8.66
N ALA A 144 -4.89 -2.19 -9.80
CA ALA A 144 -5.61 -1.75 -10.97
C ALA A 144 -5.83 -2.92 -11.94
N LEU A 145 -7.02 -2.99 -12.53
CA LEU A 145 -7.31 -3.91 -13.62
C LEU A 145 -7.87 -3.12 -14.82
N PRO A 146 -7.37 -3.37 -16.04
CA PRO A 146 -7.88 -2.69 -17.22
C PRO A 146 -9.33 -3.04 -17.54
N PHE A 147 -9.98 -2.12 -18.24
CA PHE A 147 -11.24 -2.32 -18.94
C PHE A 147 -11.26 -1.32 -20.10
N PRO A 148 -12.05 -1.52 -21.17
CA PRO A 148 -12.14 -0.55 -22.27
C PRO A 148 -12.33 0.90 -21.76
N GLY A 149 -11.42 1.80 -22.17
CA GLY A 149 -11.44 3.22 -21.78
C GLY A 149 -10.88 3.56 -20.39
N TRP A 150 -10.34 2.58 -19.63
CA TRP A 150 -9.79 2.83 -18.29
C TRP A 150 -8.57 3.77 -18.26
N ASP A 151 -7.97 4.02 -19.42
CA ASP A 151 -6.84 4.90 -19.66
C ASP A 151 -7.24 6.37 -19.91
N LEU A 152 -8.53 6.65 -20.05
CA LEU A 152 -9.05 8.02 -20.17
C LEU A 152 -8.72 8.86 -18.92
N PRO A 153 -8.36 10.16 -19.10
CA PRO A 153 -8.30 11.11 -18.00
C PRO A 153 -9.60 11.13 -17.19
N GLY A 154 -9.48 11.16 -15.86
CA GLY A 154 -10.61 11.04 -14.92
C GLY A 154 -10.87 9.60 -14.46
N VAL A 155 -10.27 8.57 -15.08
CA VAL A 155 -10.28 7.20 -14.54
C VAL A 155 -9.04 6.98 -13.65
N MET A 156 -9.30 6.77 -12.37
CA MET A 156 -8.29 6.63 -11.31
C MET A 156 -8.51 5.35 -10.50
N THR A 157 -7.50 4.95 -9.74
CA THR A 157 -7.71 3.90 -8.73
C THR A 157 -8.49 4.47 -7.54
N ALA A 158 -9.18 3.61 -6.80
CA ALA A 158 -9.98 4.01 -5.63
C ALA A 158 -9.11 4.71 -4.56
N GLY A 159 -7.90 4.21 -4.30
CA GLY A 159 -6.92 4.84 -3.42
C GLY A 159 -6.32 6.11 -4.01
N GLY A 160 -6.24 6.23 -5.34
CA GLY A 160 -5.90 7.49 -6.02
C GLY A 160 -6.93 8.60 -5.74
N LEU A 161 -8.22 8.28 -5.82
CA LEU A 161 -9.29 9.21 -5.41
C LEU A 161 -9.19 9.56 -3.91
N GLN A 162 -8.95 8.55 -3.07
CA GLN A 162 -8.81 8.77 -1.63
C GLN A 162 -7.59 9.64 -1.29
N ALA A 163 -6.49 9.47 -2.01
CA ALA A 163 -5.27 10.24 -1.82
C ALA A 163 -5.50 11.72 -2.13
N LEU A 164 -6.23 12.04 -3.21
CA LEU A 164 -6.61 13.43 -3.53
C LEU A 164 -7.47 14.06 -2.43
N LEU A 165 -8.46 13.31 -1.92
CA LEU A 165 -9.31 13.77 -0.82
C LEU A 165 -8.51 14.00 0.47
N LYS A 166 -7.66 13.05 0.86
CA LYS A 166 -6.94 13.12 2.15
C LYS A 166 -5.76 14.09 2.11
N ALA A 167 -5.06 14.22 0.99
CA ALA A 167 -3.90 15.10 0.90
C ALA A 167 -4.25 16.54 0.54
N GLY A 168 -5.32 16.77 -0.24
CA GLY A 168 -5.63 18.10 -0.76
C GLY A 168 -7.05 18.57 -0.52
N ASP A 169 -7.91 17.76 0.12
CA ASP A 169 -9.36 18.00 0.16
C ASP A 169 -9.99 18.20 -1.22
N VAL A 170 -9.41 17.54 -2.24
CA VAL A 170 -9.84 17.67 -3.65
C VAL A 170 -10.62 16.43 -4.08
N ALA A 171 -11.86 16.64 -4.52
CA ALA A 171 -12.59 15.63 -5.27
C ALA A 171 -12.17 15.68 -6.75
N ALA A 172 -11.76 14.53 -7.32
CA ALA A 172 -11.31 14.43 -8.71
C ALA A 172 -12.40 14.70 -9.76
N GLY A 173 -13.66 14.81 -9.34
CA GLY A 173 -14.82 15.06 -10.19
C GLY A 173 -16.06 15.36 -9.34
N ARG A 174 -17.11 15.89 -9.97
CA ARG A 174 -18.39 16.21 -9.33
C ARG A 174 -19.37 15.05 -9.39
N ARG A 175 -19.28 14.17 -10.40
CA ARG A 175 -20.16 13.02 -10.64
C ARG A 175 -19.31 11.76 -10.79
N VAL A 176 -19.21 10.98 -9.72
CA VAL A 176 -18.20 9.93 -9.61
C VAL A 176 -18.83 8.55 -9.56
N ALA A 177 -18.34 7.61 -10.39
CA ALA A 177 -18.64 6.18 -10.22
C ALA A 177 -17.49 5.49 -9.49
N VAL A 178 -17.81 4.62 -8.52
CA VAL A 178 -16.81 3.82 -7.80
C VAL A 178 -17.10 2.35 -8.05
N GLY A 179 -16.13 1.55 -8.49
CA GLY A 179 -16.37 0.14 -8.82
C GLY A 179 -15.17 -0.77 -8.60
N GLY A 180 -15.41 -2.07 -8.59
CA GLY A 180 -14.39 -3.10 -8.43
C GLY A 180 -14.80 -4.14 -7.39
N THR A 181 -13.92 -4.48 -6.46
CA THR A 181 -14.19 -5.46 -5.40
C THR A 181 -13.59 -5.04 -4.07
N GLY A 182 -14.34 -5.28 -3.00
CA GLY A 182 -13.84 -5.18 -1.63
C GLY A 182 -14.45 -4.03 -0.85
N PRO A 183 -14.37 -4.10 0.49
CA PRO A 183 -14.96 -3.09 1.37
C PRO A 183 -14.31 -1.72 1.23
N PHE A 184 -13.11 -1.62 0.64
CA PHE A 184 -12.41 -0.35 0.41
C PHE A 184 -13.17 0.61 -0.52
N LEU A 185 -14.08 0.11 -1.36
CA LEU A 185 -14.95 0.98 -2.18
C LEU A 185 -15.85 1.87 -1.32
N LEU A 186 -16.27 1.40 -0.14
CA LEU A 186 -17.19 2.08 0.76
C LEU A 186 -16.59 3.37 1.39
N PRO A 187 -15.40 3.34 2.04
CA PRO A 187 -14.78 4.57 2.56
C PRO A 187 -14.48 5.58 1.47
N VAL A 188 -14.11 5.14 0.26
CA VAL A 188 -13.85 6.04 -0.87
C VAL A 188 -15.15 6.75 -1.28
N ALA A 189 -16.23 6.00 -1.50
CA ALA A 189 -17.52 6.57 -1.84
C ALA A 189 -18.10 7.46 -0.73
N ALA A 190 -17.99 7.05 0.53
CA ALA A 190 -18.43 7.83 1.68
C ALA A 190 -17.65 9.15 1.80
N GLY A 191 -16.32 9.11 1.65
CA GLY A 191 -15.46 10.30 1.66
C GLY A 191 -15.80 11.28 0.53
N LEU A 192 -15.97 10.78 -0.70
CA LEU A 192 -16.41 11.59 -1.85
C LEU A 192 -17.76 12.25 -1.59
N ALA A 193 -18.75 11.48 -1.13
CA ALA A 193 -20.10 11.98 -0.86
C ALA A 193 -20.11 13.02 0.27
N ALA A 194 -19.33 12.80 1.33
CA ALA A 194 -19.17 13.74 2.43
C ALA A 194 -18.51 15.07 2.00
N ARG A 195 -17.75 15.08 0.89
CA ARG A 195 -17.18 16.28 0.25
C ARG A 195 -18.01 16.82 -0.91
N GLY A 196 -19.28 16.43 -0.99
CA GLY A 196 -20.25 16.99 -1.93
C GLY A 196 -20.16 16.45 -3.35
N ALA A 197 -19.32 15.45 -3.62
CA ALA A 197 -19.36 14.76 -4.89
C ALA A 197 -20.63 13.92 -5.01
N SER A 198 -21.29 13.98 -6.17
CA SER A 198 -22.43 13.12 -6.50
C SER A 198 -21.93 11.74 -6.90
N VAL A 199 -21.84 10.82 -5.95
CA VAL A 199 -21.47 9.42 -6.24
C VAL A 199 -22.64 8.70 -6.91
N VAL A 200 -22.54 8.46 -8.22
CA VAL A 200 -23.64 7.90 -9.03
C VAL A 200 -23.91 6.42 -8.73
N GLY A 201 -22.94 5.74 -8.12
CA GLY A 201 -23.10 4.40 -7.59
C GLY A 201 -21.78 3.75 -7.16
N VAL A 202 -21.90 2.79 -6.26
CA VAL A 202 -20.85 1.85 -5.88
C VAL A 202 -21.15 0.51 -6.54
N PHE A 203 -20.24 0.02 -7.39
CA PHE A 203 -20.41 -1.19 -8.19
C PHE A 203 -19.47 -2.30 -7.69
N GLU A 204 -19.99 -3.14 -6.78
CA GLU A 204 -19.28 -4.28 -6.22
C GLU A 204 -19.47 -5.51 -7.11
N ALA A 205 -18.37 -6.06 -7.62
CA ALA A 205 -18.36 -7.19 -8.53
C ALA A 205 -18.88 -8.49 -7.88
N ASN A 206 -18.70 -8.64 -6.58
CA ASN A 206 -19.04 -9.85 -5.84
C ASN A 206 -20.44 -9.83 -5.20
N SER A 207 -20.89 -11.00 -4.76
CA SER A 207 -22.15 -11.18 -4.03
C SER A 207 -21.89 -11.16 -2.52
N PRO A 208 -22.67 -10.41 -1.73
CA PRO A 208 -22.53 -10.40 -0.27
C PRO A 208 -22.81 -11.77 0.36
N VAL A 209 -23.52 -12.66 -0.34
CA VAL A 209 -23.77 -14.06 0.08
C VAL A 209 -22.47 -14.84 0.30
N ARG A 210 -21.34 -14.43 -0.31
CA ARG A 210 -20.03 -15.03 -0.06
C ARG A 210 -19.62 -14.92 1.42
N TRP A 211 -20.06 -13.89 2.14
CA TRP A 211 -19.81 -13.73 3.58
C TRP A 211 -20.49 -14.77 4.46
N LEU A 212 -21.54 -15.46 3.97
CA LEU A 212 -22.17 -16.56 4.73
C LEU A 212 -21.20 -17.72 5.00
N ARG A 213 -20.15 -17.86 4.19
CA ARG A 213 -19.10 -18.87 4.37
C ARG A 213 -18.00 -18.42 5.34
N GLU A 214 -18.05 -17.17 5.81
CA GLU A 214 -16.98 -16.50 6.56
C GLU A 214 -17.49 -15.93 7.90
N LEU A 215 -18.58 -16.46 8.44
CA LEU A 215 -19.25 -15.90 9.63
C LEU A 215 -18.36 -15.89 10.89
N GLY A 216 -17.52 -16.92 11.07
CA GLY A 216 -16.64 -17.02 12.24
C GLY A 216 -15.67 -15.83 12.38
N PRO A 217 -14.82 -15.57 11.37
CA PRO A 217 -13.95 -14.39 11.36
C PRO A 217 -14.68 -13.05 11.48
N VAL A 218 -15.88 -12.91 10.91
CA VAL A 218 -16.70 -11.69 11.02
C VAL A 218 -17.15 -11.44 12.46
N VAL A 219 -17.72 -12.46 13.11
CA VAL A 219 -18.20 -12.35 14.50
C VAL A 219 -17.06 -12.03 15.47
N ALA A 220 -15.86 -12.57 15.20
CA ALA A 220 -14.67 -12.30 16.01
C ALA A 220 -14.15 -10.84 15.89
N ASN A 221 -14.61 -10.06 14.90
CA ASN A 221 -14.11 -8.72 14.60
C ASN A 221 -15.24 -7.68 14.56
N ARG A 222 -16.03 -7.61 15.64
CA ARG A 222 -17.20 -6.71 15.77
C ARG A 222 -16.91 -5.23 15.49
N GLY A 223 -15.71 -4.74 15.81
CA GLY A 223 -15.30 -3.36 15.51
C GLY A 223 -15.38 -3.02 14.01
N LYS A 224 -15.10 -4.00 13.13
CA LYS A 224 -15.20 -3.81 11.67
C LYS A 224 -16.64 -3.74 11.18
N LEU A 225 -17.60 -4.31 11.92
CA LEU A 225 -19.03 -4.15 11.64
C LEU A 225 -19.49 -2.72 11.94
N ALA A 226 -19.02 -2.13 13.04
CA ALA A 226 -19.33 -0.74 13.38
C ALA A 226 -18.79 0.23 12.33
N GLU A 227 -17.56 0.01 11.86
CA GLU A 227 -16.96 0.79 10.77
C GLU A 227 -17.81 0.69 9.48
N GLY A 228 -18.19 -0.54 9.09
CA GLY A 228 -19.06 -0.78 7.94
C GLY A 228 -20.44 -0.11 8.06
N ALA A 229 -21.04 -0.12 9.25
CA ALA A 229 -22.29 0.56 9.53
C ALA A 229 -22.18 2.09 9.40
N GLY A 230 -21.05 2.67 9.82
CA GLY A 230 -20.77 4.10 9.65
C GLY A 230 -20.72 4.51 8.16
N TYR A 231 -20.06 3.72 7.31
CA TYR A 231 -20.08 3.96 5.87
C TYR A 231 -21.49 3.78 5.30
N ALA A 232 -22.21 2.74 5.69
CA ALA A 232 -23.59 2.52 5.22
C ALA A 232 -24.52 3.69 5.57
N ALA A 233 -24.43 4.22 6.79
CA ALA A 233 -25.20 5.40 7.22
C ALA A 233 -24.88 6.63 6.35
N THR A 234 -23.61 6.85 6.04
CA THR A 234 -23.16 7.95 5.16
C THR A 234 -23.71 7.78 3.74
N LEU A 235 -23.59 6.58 3.16
CA LEU A 235 -24.11 6.30 1.82
C LEU A 235 -25.63 6.48 1.74
N VAL A 236 -26.38 6.03 2.77
CA VAL A 236 -27.83 6.23 2.86
C VAL A 236 -28.17 7.73 2.96
N ARG A 237 -27.47 8.47 3.83
CA ARG A 237 -27.66 9.93 4.00
C ARG A 237 -27.48 10.68 2.68
N HIS A 238 -26.47 10.30 1.90
CA HIS A 238 -26.16 10.92 0.60
C HIS A 238 -26.86 10.23 -0.59
N ARG A 239 -27.75 9.26 -0.33
CA ARG A 239 -28.52 8.50 -1.34
C ARG A 239 -27.64 7.84 -2.42
N VAL A 240 -26.45 7.37 -2.03
CA VAL A 240 -25.52 6.69 -2.92
C VAL A 240 -25.99 5.24 -3.12
N PRO A 241 -26.35 4.82 -4.35
CA PRO A 241 -26.81 3.46 -4.59
C PRO A 241 -25.62 2.48 -4.59
N VAL A 242 -25.80 1.35 -3.90
CA VAL A 242 -24.82 0.25 -3.89
C VAL A 242 -25.36 -0.91 -4.72
N HIS A 243 -24.64 -1.25 -5.79
CA HIS A 243 -24.97 -2.30 -6.73
C HIS A 243 -24.01 -3.47 -6.57
N VAL A 244 -24.50 -4.57 -6.00
CA VAL A 244 -23.75 -5.83 -5.91
C VAL A 244 -23.85 -6.62 -7.20
N ARG A 245 -22.91 -7.53 -7.44
CA ARG A 245 -22.81 -8.30 -8.69
C ARG A 245 -22.87 -7.40 -9.92
N THR A 246 -22.21 -6.25 -9.86
CA THR A 246 -22.20 -5.25 -10.93
C THR A 246 -20.79 -4.70 -11.11
N MET A 247 -20.33 -4.61 -12.35
CA MET A 247 -19.01 -4.08 -12.68
C MET A 247 -19.12 -2.89 -13.63
N ILE A 248 -18.18 -1.95 -13.51
CA ILE A 248 -17.88 -0.99 -14.58
C ILE A 248 -17.13 -1.78 -15.66
N VAL A 249 -17.66 -1.79 -16.88
CA VAL A 249 -17.13 -2.61 -17.99
C VAL A 249 -16.57 -1.77 -19.13
N GLU A 250 -16.90 -0.48 -19.19
CA GLU A 250 -16.37 0.44 -20.20
C GLU A 250 -16.45 1.88 -19.68
N ALA A 251 -15.42 2.68 -19.94
CA ALA A 251 -15.45 4.13 -19.83
C ALA A 251 -15.49 4.74 -21.23
N HIS A 252 -16.24 5.83 -21.37
CA HIS A 252 -16.51 6.52 -22.63
C HIS A 252 -16.05 7.96 -22.52
N GLY A 253 -15.50 8.47 -23.61
CA GLY A 253 -15.08 9.86 -23.76
C GLY A 253 -14.02 10.00 -24.84
N VAL A 254 -13.69 11.25 -25.15
CA VAL A 254 -12.62 11.59 -26.11
C VAL A 254 -11.40 12.09 -25.34
N ASP A 255 -11.51 13.26 -24.71
CA ASP A 255 -10.39 13.88 -23.98
C ASP A 255 -10.34 13.48 -22.50
N ARG A 256 -11.48 13.05 -21.95
CA ARG A 256 -11.67 12.62 -20.55
C ARG A 256 -12.89 11.72 -20.46
N VAL A 257 -13.06 11.04 -19.33
CA VAL A 257 -14.28 10.27 -19.07
C VAL A 257 -15.51 11.18 -18.98
N GLU A 258 -16.57 10.81 -19.69
CA GLU A 258 -17.86 11.49 -19.72
C GLU A 258 -19.01 10.55 -19.33
N ALA A 259 -18.80 9.24 -19.50
CA ALA A 259 -19.74 8.22 -19.08
C ALA A 259 -19.04 6.89 -18.80
N VAL A 260 -19.72 6.03 -18.05
CA VAL A 260 -19.36 4.62 -17.89
C VAL A 260 -20.51 3.71 -18.27
N THR A 261 -20.21 2.55 -18.84
CA THR A 261 -21.14 1.43 -18.90
C THR A 261 -20.92 0.53 -17.70
N VAL A 262 -21.99 0.24 -16.97
CA VAL A 262 -22.03 -0.78 -15.93
C VAL A 262 -22.84 -1.99 -16.38
N ALA A 263 -22.45 -3.18 -15.94
CA ALA A 263 -23.10 -4.43 -16.28
C ALA A 263 -23.30 -5.30 -15.04
N ARG A 264 -24.46 -5.96 -14.95
CA ARG A 264 -24.64 -7.07 -14.01
C ARG A 264 -23.72 -8.21 -14.41
N VAL A 265 -23.14 -8.90 -13.43
CA VAL A 265 -22.21 -10.02 -13.66
C VAL A 265 -22.70 -11.33 -13.05
N ASP A 266 -22.31 -12.44 -13.69
CA ASP A 266 -22.58 -13.78 -13.20
C ASP A 266 -21.64 -14.18 -12.02
N GLY A 267 -21.65 -15.45 -11.61
CA GLY A 267 -20.82 -15.92 -10.49
C GLY A 267 -19.30 -15.90 -10.77
N ALA A 268 -18.92 -15.92 -12.05
CA ALA A 268 -17.53 -15.81 -12.51
C ALA A 268 -17.10 -14.37 -12.78
N GLY A 269 -18.04 -13.40 -12.75
CA GLY A 269 -17.79 -12.00 -13.08
C GLY A 269 -17.97 -11.65 -14.55
N ARG A 270 -18.60 -12.52 -15.35
CA ARG A 270 -18.83 -12.26 -16.77
C ARG A 270 -20.00 -11.28 -16.94
N PRO A 271 -19.83 -10.19 -17.72
CA PRO A 271 -20.91 -9.23 -17.99
C PRO A 271 -22.09 -9.88 -18.69
N GLN A 272 -23.29 -9.63 -18.18
CA GLN A 272 -24.53 -10.01 -18.82
C GLN A 272 -24.91 -8.95 -19.87
N ARG A 273 -25.16 -9.40 -21.11
CA ARG A 273 -25.55 -8.51 -22.23
C ARG A 273 -26.86 -7.77 -21.94
N HIS A 274 -27.79 -8.44 -21.26
CA HIS A 274 -29.00 -7.81 -20.74
C HIS A 274 -28.66 -7.17 -19.39
N GLY A 275 -28.82 -5.85 -19.27
CA GLY A 275 -28.49 -5.11 -18.05
C GLY A 275 -27.30 -4.16 -18.16
N LEU A 276 -26.82 -3.88 -19.37
CA LEU A 276 -25.91 -2.77 -19.63
C LEU A 276 -26.62 -1.44 -19.37
N ARG A 277 -26.01 -0.57 -18.57
CA ARG A 277 -26.52 0.78 -18.29
C ARG A 277 -25.39 1.79 -18.47
N ARG A 278 -25.64 2.83 -19.26
CA ARG A 278 -24.74 3.98 -19.39
C ARG A 278 -25.07 5.01 -18.32
N LEU A 279 -24.06 5.52 -17.62
CA LEU A 279 -24.17 6.52 -16.56
C LEU A 279 -23.21 7.67 -16.86
N GLU A 280 -23.69 8.91 -16.84
CA GLU A 280 -22.86 10.09 -17.00
C GLU A 280 -22.03 10.38 -15.75
N VAL A 281 -20.72 10.53 -15.93
CA VAL A 281 -19.72 10.75 -14.89
C VAL A 281 -18.59 11.63 -15.41
N ASP A 282 -17.90 12.34 -14.53
CA ASP A 282 -16.69 13.10 -14.85
C ASP A 282 -15.43 12.54 -14.16
N ALA A 283 -15.59 11.58 -13.24
CA ALA A 283 -14.51 10.79 -12.67
C ALA A 283 -14.95 9.36 -12.35
N VAL A 284 -13.99 8.44 -12.33
CA VAL A 284 -14.20 7.02 -12.03
C VAL A 284 -13.11 6.54 -11.09
N GLY A 285 -13.51 5.86 -10.01
CA GLY A 285 -12.61 5.18 -9.08
C GLY A 285 -12.73 3.68 -9.20
N VAL A 286 -11.66 2.98 -9.57
CA VAL A 286 -11.65 1.52 -9.60
C VAL A 286 -10.70 0.91 -8.57
N GLY A 287 -11.17 -0.09 -7.82
CA GLY A 287 -10.36 -0.75 -6.79
C GLY A 287 -10.54 -2.26 -6.83
N TRP A 288 -9.45 -3.00 -7.04
CA TRP A 288 -9.48 -4.47 -7.09
C TRP A 288 -8.75 -5.14 -5.92
N GLY A 289 -8.63 -4.43 -4.80
CA GLY A 289 -7.76 -4.80 -3.69
C GLY A 289 -6.39 -4.15 -3.82
N PHE A 290 -5.37 -4.77 -3.22
CA PHE A 290 -4.03 -4.21 -3.12
C PHE A 290 -2.95 -5.23 -3.48
N SER A 291 -1.80 -4.74 -3.90
CA SER A 291 -0.62 -5.52 -4.26
C SER A 291 0.54 -5.10 -3.34
N PRO A 292 1.06 -5.99 -2.49
CA PRO A 292 2.18 -5.68 -1.59
C PRO A 292 3.38 -5.06 -2.33
N GLN A 293 4.04 -4.08 -1.71
CA GLN A 293 5.25 -3.46 -2.25
C GLN A 293 6.47 -4.33 -1.92
N LEU A 294 6.76 -5.30 -2.79
CA LEU A 294 7.79 -6.33 -2.61
C LEU A 294 9.17 -5.97 -3.17
N ASP A 295 9.34 -4.76 -3.72
CA ASP A 295 10.57 -4.33 -4.40
C ASP A 295 11.82 -4.58 -3.53
N LEU A 296 11.82 -4.12 -2.26
CA LEU A 296 12.96 -4.31 -1.35
C LEU A 296 13.11 -5.76 -0.86
N PRO A 297 12.06 -6.44 -0.34
CA PRO A 297 12.17 -7.85 0.05
C PRO A 297 12.70 -8.77 -1.04
N VAL A 298 12.27 -8.59 -2.30
CA VAL A 298 12.75 -9.38 -3.43
C VAL A 298 14.25 -9.18 -3.65
N THR A 299 14.70 -7.92 -3.69
CA THR A 299 16.14 -7.61 -3.88
C THR A 299 17.02 -8.09 -2.72
N LEU A 300 16.48 -8.17 -1.51
CA LEU A 300 17.16 -8.69 -0.32
C LEU A 300 17.16 -10.22 -0.25
N GLY A 301 16.46 -10.90 -1.16
CA GLY A 301 16.34 -12.36 -1.16
C GLY A 301 15.46 -12.91 -0.03
N CYS A 302 14.49 -12.12 0.47
CA CYS A 302 13.53 -12.60 1.45
C CYS A 302 12.62 -13.67 0.81
N ALA A 303 12.32 -14.73 1.56
CA ALA A 303 11.37 -15.74 1.16
C ALA A 303 9.97 -15.12 1.01
N LEU A 304 9.27 -15.52 -0.04
CA LEU A 304 7.90 -15.09 -0.33
C LEU A 304 6.97 -16.30 -0.32
N ALA A 305 5.74 -16.08 0.10
CA ALA A 305 4.67 -17.08 0.04
C ALA A 305 3.41 -16.45 -0.58
N PRO A 306 2.55 -17.23 -1.26
CA PRO A 306 1.27 -16.74 -1.69
C PRO A 306 0.32 -16.57 -0.49
N ASP A 307 -0.44 -15.48 -0.47
CA ASP A 307 -1.58 -15.30 0.42
C ASP A 307 -2.81 -16.08 -0.07
N THR A 308 -3.95 -15.93 0.63
CA THR A 308 -5.17 -16.66 0.26
C THR A 308 -5.79 -16.24 -1.07
N SER A 309 -5.34 -15.13 -1.67
CA SER A 309 -5.70 -14.69 -3.01
C SER A 309 -4.68 -15.12 -4.08
N GLY A 310 -3.62 -15.84 -3.70
CA GLY A 310 -2.50 -16.20 -4.59
C GLY A 310 -1.50 -15.06 -4.82
N THR A 311 -1.62 -13.96 -4.08
CA THR A 311 -0.71 -12.81 -4.20
C THR A 311 0.54 -13.07 -3.37
N ALA A 312 1.73 -12.87 -3.94
CA ALA A 312 2.97 -12.99 -3.17
C ALA A 312 3.01 -11.98 -2.02
N VAL A 313 3.46 -12.44 -0.84
CA VAL A 313 3.72 -11.65 0.36
C VAL A 313 5.04 -12.07 0.98
N VAL A 314 5.64 -11.22 1.81
CA VAL A 314 6.85 -11.57 2.56
C VAL A 314 6.51 -12.64 3.60
N GLN A 315 7.24 -13.76 3.57
CA GLN A 315 7.13 -14.78 4.61
C GLN A 315 7.85 -14.30 5.87
N VAL A 316 7.14 -14.34 6.99
CA VAL A 316 7.67 -13.98 8.31
C VAL A 316 7.36 -15.06 9.34
N ASP A 317 8.20 -15.15 10.36
CA ASP A 317 7.98 -16.02 11.52
C ASP A 317 7.02 -15.39 12.56
N ASP A 318 6.85 -16.05 13.70
CA ASP A 318 5.99 -15.60 14.80
C ASP A 318 6.52 -14.33 15.51
N TRP A 319 7.64 -13.77 15.07
CA TRP A 319 8.26 -12.54 15.55
C TRP A 319 8.35 -11.46 14.46
N GLN A 320 7.68 -11.66 13.32
CA GLN A 320 7.76 -10.77 12.15
C GLN A 320 9.15 -10.71 11.49
N ARG A 321 10.02 -11.70 11.74
CA ARG A 321 11.35 -11.78 11.12
C ARG A 321 11.24 -12.48 9.78
N THR A 322 11.98 -11.99 8.81
CA THR A 322 12.05 -12.61 7.47
C THR A 322 13.10 -13.72 7.46
N SER A 323 13.20 -14.46 6.34
CA SER A 323 14.29 -15.41 6.12
C SER A 323 15.67 -14.75 6.00
N ARG A 324 15.74 -13.43 5.89
CA ARG A 324 16.99 -12.67 5.79
C ARG A 324 17.44 -12.22 7.20
N PRO A 325 18.64 -12.61 7.67
CA PRO A 325 19.10 -12.25 9.01
C PRO A 325 19.12 -10.75 9.26
N GLY A 326 18.61 -10.31 10.42
CA GLY A 326 18.53 -8.89 10.77
C GLY A 326 17.51 -8.07 9.99
N VAL A 327 16.64 -8.71 9.18
CA VAL A 327 15.53 -8.07 8.46
C VAL A 327 14.19 -8.59 8.97
N SER A 328 13.35 -7.67 9.43
CA SER A 328 11.95 -7.92 9.80
C SER A 328 11.00 -7.24 8.80
N ALA A 329 9.73 -7.68 8.75
CA ALA A 329 8.72 -7.07 7.91
C ALA A 329 7.36 -6.99 8.62
N ALA A 330 6.60 -5.92 8.37
CA ALA A 330 5.29 -5.72 9.00
C ALA A 330 4.30 -4.96 8.09
N GLY A 331 3.02 -5.15 8.36
CA GLY A 331 1.95 -4.51 7.60
C GLY A 331 1.73 -5.18 6.25
N GLU A 332 1.31 -4.41 5.26
CA GLU A 332 0.77 -4.97 4.01
C GLU A 332 1.81 -5.72 3.16
N ALA A 333 3.11 -5.53 3.43
CA ALA A 333 4.18 -6.35 2.86
C ALA A 333 4.04 -7.84 3.25
N CYS A 334 3.49 -8.13 4.43
CA CYS A 334 3.23 -9.48 4.96
C CYS A 334 1.82 -9.98 4.62
N GLY A 335 1.03 -9.20 3.87
CA GLY A 335 -0.35 -9.49 3.51
C GLY A 335 -1.31 -8.37 3.85
N VAL A 336 -2.29 -8.14 2.97
CA VAL A 336 -3.23 -7.02 3.07
C VAL A 336 -4.32 -7.34 4.09
N GLY A 337 -4.22 -6.78 5.30
CA GLY A 337 -5.23 -6.95 6.36
C GLY A 337 -5.70 -5.67 7.05
N GLY A 338 -5.32 -4.51 6.53
CA GLY A 338 -5.74 -3.19 7.02
C GLY A 338 -4.92 -2.66 8.21
N ALA A 339 -5.20 -1.41 8.60
CA ALA A 339 -4.37 -0.65 9.53
C ALA A 339 -4.21 -1.29 10.91
N ALA A 340 -5.29 -1.86 11.48
CA ALA A 340 -5.22 -2.50 12.80
C ALA A 340 -4.26 -3.72 12.82
N LEU A 341 -4.25 -4.52 11.73
CA LEU A 341 -3.28 -5.61 11.61
C LEU A 341 -1.87 -5.05 11.46
N ALA A 342 -1.70 -4.03 10.61
CA ALA A 342 -0.41 -3.40 10.39
C ALA A 342 0.19 -2.81 11.68
N VAL A 343 -0.61 -2.14 12.51
CA VAL A 343 -0.18 -1.64 13.83
C VAL A 343 0.27 -2.79 14.74
N ALA A 344 -0.55 -3.85 14.87
CA ALA A 344 -0.22 -5.00 15.71
C ALA A 344 1.07 -5.71 15.25
N GLU A 345 1.23 -5.90 13.94
CA GLU A 345 2.45 -6.46 13.34
C GLU A 345 3.66 -5.55 13.53
N GLY A 346 3.49 -4.23 13.48
CA GLY A 346 4.54 -3.26 13.75
C GLY A 346 5.07 -3.35 15.18
N HIS A 347 4.15 -3.42 16.16
CA HIS A 347 4.53 -3.67 17.56
C HIS A 347 5.27 -4.99 17.72
N LEU A 348 4.77 -6.09 17.12
CA LEU A 348 5.43 -7.39 17.19
C LEU A 348 6.82 -7.38 16.54
N ALA A 349 7.00 -6.69 15.42
CA ALA A 349 8.29 -6.55 14.75
C ALA A 349 9.32 -5.83 15.63
N ALA A 350 8.92 -4.83 16.43
CA ALA A 350 9.82 -4.18 17.39
C ALA A 350 10.36 -5.17 18.43
N TYR A 351 9.49 -5.97 19.05
CA TYR A 351 9.93 -7.03 19.97
C TYR A 351 10.78 -8.09 19.25
N GLY A 352 10.45 -8.42 18.01
CA GLY A 352 11.23 -9.33 17.18
C GLY A 352 12.65 -8.84 16.94
N VAL A 353 12.82 -7.54 16.70
CA VAL A 353 14.12 -6.87 16.54
C VAL A 353 14.92 -6.90 17.85
N VAL A 354 14.31 -6.51 18.97
CA VAL A 354 14.99 -6.45 20.29
C VAL A 354 15.43 -7.83 20.77
N ALA A 355 14.57 -8.84 20.62
CA ALA A 355 14.91 -10.21 21.01
C ALA A 355 16.08 -10.78 20.19
N GLY A 356 16.33 -10.25 18.98
CA GLY A 356 17.37 -10.77 18.09
C GLY A 356 17.24 -12.27 17.82
N ASP A 357 18.34 -12.91 17.42
CA ASP A 357 18.37 -14.36 17.15
C ASP A 357 18.47 -15.20 18.44
N ALA A 358 18.82 -14.56 19.57
CA ALA A 358 18.93 -15.19 20.88
C ALA A 358 17.62 -15.05 21.67
N GLY A 359 16.72 -16.02 21.52
CA GLY A 359 15.37 -16.01 22.08
C GLY A 359 15.31 -15.94 23.61
N SER A 360 15.28 -14.73 24.17
CA SER A 360 14.58 -14.51 25.44
C SER A 360 13.09 -14.75 25.22
N GLY A 361 12.46 -15.54 26.11
CA GLY A 361 11.05 -15.89 26.02
C GLY A 361 10.15 -14.65 25.91
N PRO A 362 8.99 -14.75 25.23
CA PRO A 362 8.15 -13.60 24.98
C PRO A 362 7.63 -12.99 26.28
N PRO A 363 7.75 -11.66 26.46
CA PRO A 363 6.93 -10.93 27.43
C PRO A 363 5.45 -11.28 27.24
N ALA A 364 4.65 -11.18 28.30
CA ALA A 364 3.22 -11.48 28.24
C ALA A 364 2.50 -10.65 27.16
N GLU A 365 2.98 -9.42 26.87
CA GLU A 365 2.45 -8.59 25.79
C GLU A 365 2.58 -9.24 24.40
N VAL A 366 3.66 -9.98 24.14
CA VAL A 366 3.90 -10.63 22.84
C VAL A 366 2.89 -11.75 22.58
N ALA A 367 2.53 -12.53 23.61
CA ALA A 367 1.51 -13.57 23.48
C ALA A 367 0.13 -12.97 23.12
N GLY A 368 -0.24 -11.86 23.76
CA GLY A 368 -1.45 -11.11 23.44
C GLY A 368 -1.45 -10.57 22.02
N LEU A 369 -0.35 -9.94 21.59
CA LEU A 369 -0.18 -9.42 20.23
C LEU A 369 -0.32 -10.51 19.18
N ARG A 370 0.30 -11.68 19.38
CA ARG A 370 0.18 -12.83 18.47
C ARG A 370 -1.26 -13.31 18.32
N ALA A 371 -2.01 -13.38 19.41
CA ALA A 371 -3.43 -13.76 19.36
C ALA A 371 -4.27 -12.74 18.56
N VAL A 372 -4.00 -11.45 18.74
CA VAL A 372 -4.64 -10.36 17.97
C VAL A 372 -4.30 -10.46 16.48
N ILE A 373 -3.02 -10.62 16.15
CA ILE A 373 -2.54 -10.78 14.77
C ILE A 373 -3.18 -12.00 14.11
N ALA A 374 -3.19 -13.16 14.78
CA ALA A 374 -3.82 -14.36 14.25
C ALA A 374 -5.32 -14.17 13.96
N ARG A 375 -6.04 -13.47 14.85
CA ARG A 375 -7.46 -13.13 14.64
C ARG A 375 -7.66 -12.20 13.44
N LEU A 376 -6.84 -11.16 13.31
CA LEU A 376 -6.94 -10.18 12.24
C LEU A 376 -6.51 -10.77 10.88
N ARG A 377 -5.48 -11.63 10.85
CA ARG A 377 -5.09 -12.39 9.66
C ARG A 377 -6.22 -13.30 9.17
N ARG A 378 -6.89 -14.03 10.07
CA ARG A 378 -8.08 -14.83 9.70
C ARG A 378 -9.19 -13.99 9.08
N PHE A 379 -9.41 -12.78 9.58
CA PHE A 379 -10.38 -11.85 9.01
C PHE A 379 -9.95 -11.30 7.65
N ALA A 380 -8.66 -10.97 7.49
CA ALA A 380 -8.09 -10.58 6.21
C ALA A 380 -8.27 -11.69 5.16
N SER A 381 -7.94 -12.94 5.49
CA SER A 381 -8.16 -14.08 4.60
C SER A 381 -9.64 -14.27 4.22
N ALA A 382 -10.55 -14.11 5.18
CA ALA A 382 -11.99 -14.17 4.93
C ALA A 382 -12.45 -13.07 3.96
N MET A 383 -11.96 -11.85 4.15
CA MET A 383 -12.25 -10.72 3.27
C MET A 383 -11.74 -10.97 1.85
N GLN A 384 -10.52 -11.50 1.70
CA GLN A 384 -9.95 -11.85 0.39
C GLN A 384 -10.79 -12.92 -0.33
N ARG A 385 -11.28 -13.95 0.39
CA ARG A 385 -12.16 -14.98 -0.18
C ARG A 385 -13.56 -14.48 -0.52
N ALA A 386 -14.06 -13.50 0.24
CA ALA A 386 -15.36 -12.90 -0.01
C ALA A 386 -15.35 -11.92 -1.20
N HIS A 387 -14.20 -11.29 -1.47
CA HIS A 387 -14.02 -10.25 -2.47
C HIS A 387 -12.92 -10.56 -3.51
N PRO A 388 -12.92 -11.75 -4.16
CA PRO A 388 -11.90 -12.09 -5.14
C PRO A 388 -12.00 -11.20 -6.38
N VAL A 389 -10.89 -11.05 -7.10
CA VAL A 389 -10.94 -10.60 -8.49
C VAL A 389 -11.73 -11.65 -9.29
N PRO A 390 -12.79 -11.28 -10.02
CA PRO A 390 -13.58 -12.24 -10.77
C PRO A 390 -12.77 -12.89 -11.89
N ALA A 391 -12.83 -14.22 -12.00
CA ALA A 391 -12.06 -14.97 -13.00
C ALA A 391 -12.39 -14.57 -14.44
N GLY A 392 -13.66 -14.24 -14.71
CA GLY A 392 -14.14 -13.76 -16.01
C GLY A 392 -13.80 -12.30 -16.31
N TRP A 393 -13.03 -11.60 -15.46
CA TRP A 393 -12.67 -10.21 -15.70
C TRP A 393 -11.95 -10.02 -17.05
N ALA A 394 -11.06 -10.93 -17.43
CA ALA A 394 -10.30 -10.84 -18.68
C ALA A 394 -11.21 -10.87 -19.93
N GLU A 395 -12.40 -11.47 -19.84
CA GLU A 395 -13.39 -11.52 -20.93
C GLU A 395 -14.01 -10.14 -21.21
N THR A 396 -13.84 -9.16 -20.32
CA THR A 396 -14.27 -7.77 -20.55
C THR A 396 -13.34 -6.99 -21.47
N LEU A 397 -12.12 -7.48 -21.70
CA LEU A 397 -11.10 -6.77 -22.47
C LEU A 397 -11.36 -6.91 -23.96
N ARG A 398 -11.18 -5.81 -24.70
CA ARG A 398 -11.07 -5.83 -26.15
C ARG A 398 -9.61 -6.04 -26.54
N PRO A 399 -9.30 -6.57 -27.74
CA PRO A 399 -7.92 -6.65 -28.22
C PRO A 399 -7.18 -5.30 -28.21
N SER A 400 -7.91 -4.20 -28.37
CA SER A 400 -7.39 -2.82 -28.31
C SER A 400 -7.27 -2.24 -26.91
N THR A 401 -7.83 -2.87 -25.87
CA THR A 401 -7.77 -2.34 -24.50
C THR A 401 -6.32 -2.26 -24.04
N VAL A 402 -5.85 -1.07 -23.68
CA VAL A 402 -4.50 -0.86 -23.14
C VAL A 402 -4.38 -1.62 -21.82
N VAL A 403 -3.33 -2.43 -21.65
CA VAL A 403 -3.00 -3.12 -20.40
C VAL A 403 -1.84 -2.43 -19.70
N CYS A 404 -0.79 -2.06 -20.43
CA CYS A 404 0.33 -1.28 -19.91
C CYS A 404 0.28 0.14 -20.47
N ARG A 405 -0.14 1.12 -19.66
CA ARG A 405 -0.21 2.53 -20.07
C ARG A 405 1.16 3.12 -20.41
N CYS A 406 2.21 2.73 -19.68
CA CYS A 406 3.55 3.31 -19.87
C CYS A 406 4.21 2.89 -21.19
N GLU A 407 3.86 1.72 -21.72
CA GLU A 407 4.46 1.14 -22.93
C GLU A 407 3.39 0.92 -24.02
N GLU A 408 2.19 1.45 -23.81
CA GLU A 408 1.04 1.37 -24.72
C GLU A 408 0.69 -0.05 -25.20
N VAL A 409 0.96 -1.07 -24.36
CA VAL A 409 0.74 -2.48 -24.71
C VAL A 409 -0.73 -2.83 -24.52
N SER A 410 -1.39 -3.28 -25.58
CA SER A 410 -2.79 -3.72 -25.54
C SER A 410 -2.97 -5.18 -25.10
N ALA A 411 -4.19 -5.53 -24.69
CA ALA A 411 -4.56 -6.90 -24.33
C ALA A 411 -4.34 -7.89 -25.49
N GLY A 412 -4.60 -7.48 -26.73
CA GLY A 412 -4.35 -8.30 -27.91
C GLY A 412 -2.85 -8.58 -28.13
N VAL A 413 -1.96 -7.64 -27.81
CA VAL A 413 -0.50 -7.87 -27.86
C VAL A 413 -0.09 -8.90 -26.81
N VAL A 414 -0.61 -8.80 -25.59
CA VAL A 414 -0.37 -9.77 -24.51
C VAL A 414 -0.88 -11.15 -24.92
N GLN A 415 -2.11 -11.24 -25.44
CA GLN A 415 -2.71 -12.50 -25.89
C GLN A 415 -1.87 -13.17 -26.97
N ARG A 416 -1.41 -12.45 -28.00
CA ARG A 416 -0.53 -13.02 -29.03
C ARG A 416 0.80 -13.52 -28.47
N ALA A 417 1.39 -12.81 -27.50
CA ALA A 417 2.61 -13.29 -26.85
C ALA A 417 2.40 -14.64 -26.14
N ILE A 418 1.20 -14.88 -25.58
CA ILE A 418 0.83 -16.14 -24.95
C ILE A 418 0.51 -17.20 -25.99
N SER A 419 -0.44 -16.94 -26.89
CA SER A 419 -1.00 -17.95 -27.80
C SER A 419 -0.09 -18.30 -28.98
N GLU A 420 0.66 -17.33 -29.51
CA GLU A 420 1.49 -17.53 -30.71
C GLU A 420 2.96 -17.72 -30.38
N ARG A 421 3.44 -17.16 -29.26
CA ARG A 421 4.86 -17.19 -28.86
C ARG A 421 5.14 -18.01 -27.60
N GLY A 422 4.11 -18.63 -27.00
CA GLY A 422 4.25 -19.58 -25.90
C GLY A 422 4.65 -18.96 -24.58
N ALA A 423 4.34 -17.68 -24.32
CA ALA A 423 4.59 -17.08 -23.01
C ALA A 423 3.72 -17.74 -21.93
N THR A 424 4.33 -18.19 -20.84
CA THR A 424 3.69 -18.92 -19.73
C THR A 424 3.61 -18.13 -18.42
N GLY A 425 4.02 -16.85 -18.42
CA GLY A 425 3.96 -15.99 -17.23
C GLY A 425 4.35 -14.55 -17.50
N ALA A 426 4.15 -13.65 -16.51
CA ALA A 426 4.37 -12.22 -16.69
C ALA A 426 5.80 -11.86 -17.12
N ARG A 427 6.82 -12.63 -16.71
CA ARG A 427 8.21 -12.38 -17.11
C ARG A 427 8.41 -12.54 -18.62
N GLN A 428 7.87 -13.60 -19.22
CA GLN A 428 7.99 -13.84 -20.66
C GLN A 428 7.12 -12.85 -21.45
N VAL A 429 5.92 -12.54 -20.97
CA VAL A 429 5.10 -11.47 -21.56
C VAL A 429 5.85 -10.14 -21.53
N LYS A 430 6.49 -9.78 -20.40
CA LYS A 430 7.33 -8.59 -20.28
C LYS A 430 8.44 -8.58 -21.33
N GLN A 431 9.19 -9.68 -21.49
CA GLN A 431 10.27 -9.80 -22.49
C GLN A 431 9.77 -9.65 -23.93
N LEU A 432 8.61 -10.21 -24.25
CA LEU A 432 8.07 -10.25 -25.62
C LEU A 432 7.31 -8.98 -26.01
N THR A 433 6.76 -8.24 -25.04
CA THR A 433 5.83 -7.14 -25.29
C THR A 433 6.24 -5.80 -24.68
N ARG A 434 7.25 -5.80 -23.80
CA ARG A 434 7.64 -4.67 -22.93
C ARG A 434 6.63 -4.33 -21.83
N ALA A 435 5.51 -5.05 -21.69
CA ALA A 435 4.55 -4.79 -20.61
C ALA A 435 5.23 -4.86 -19.23
N GLY A 436 5.15 -3.75 -18.48
CA GLY A 436 5.82 -3.60 -17.17
C GLY A 436 7.27 -3.10 -17.23
N MET A 437 7.77 -2.65 -18.40
CA MET A 437 9.10 -2.04 -18.55
C MET A 437 9.11 -0.50 -18.46
N GLY A 438 7.95 0.16 -18.52
CA GLY A 438 7.89 1.63 -18.46
C GLY A 438 8.06 2.22 -17.06
N TRP A 439 7.79 3.51 -16.90
CA TRP A 439 8.05 4.27 -15.66
C TRP A 439 7.51 3.64 -14.36
N CYS A 440 6.33 3.01 -14.41
CA CYS A 440 5.76 2.36 -13.23
C CYS A 440 6.42 1.02 -12.88
N GLN A 441 7.29 0.48 -13.74
CA GLN A 441 7.96 -0.82 -13.60
C GLN A 441 6.99 -1.98 -13.30
N GLY A 442 5.78 -1.91 -13.86
CA GLY A 442 4.76 -2.94 -13.68
C GLY A 442 3.95 -2.85 -12.38
N ARG A 443 4.06 -1.77 -11.58
CA ARG A 443 3.22 -1.57 -10.39
C ARG A 443 1.73 -1.49 -10.73
N VAL A 444 1.40 -0.94 -11.89
CA VAL A 444 0.01 -0.79 -12.35
C VAL A 444 -0.44 -2.01 -13.16
N CYS A 445 0.31 -2.38 -14.20
CA CYS A 445 -0.12 -3.42 -15.14
C CYS A 445 0.30 -4.85 -14.76
N GLY A 446 1.27 -5.02 -13.86
CA GLY A 446 1.91 -6.32 -13.60
C GLY A 446 0.93 -7.39 -13.15
N HIS A 447 0.01 -7.04 -12.25
CA HIS A 447 -1.01 -7.98 -11.78
C HIS A 447 -1.97 -8.40 -12.90
N ALA A 448 -2.43 -7.45 -13.73
CA ALA A 448 -3.28 -7.75 -14.87
C ALA A 448 -2.57 -8.65 -15.90
N VAL A 449 -1.28 -8.40 -16.16
CA VAL A 449 -0.46 -9.24 -17.04
C VAL A 449 -0.29 -10.65 -16.49
N GLU A 450 -0.07 -10.80 -15.18
CA GLU A 450 0.04 -12.11 -14.53
C GLU A 450 -1.25 -12.92 -14.67
N LEU A 451 -2.41 -12.29 -14.39
CA LEU A 451 -3.72 -12.93 -14.59
C LEU A 451 -3.97 -13.33 -16.04
N LEU A 452 -3.60 -12.49 -17.00
CA LEU A 452 -3.76 -12.79 -18.44
C LEU A 452 -2.85 -13.92 -18.90
N ALA A 453 -1.65 -14.03 -18.35
CA ALA A 453 -0.69 -15.08 -18.69
C ALA A 453 -1.04 -16.45 -18.08
N GLY A 454 -2.08 -16.53 -17.25
CA GLY A 454 -2.41 -17.74 -16.49
C GLY A 454 -1.35 -18.10 -15.44
N GLY A 455 -0.44 -17.18 -15.14
CA GLY A 455 0.58 -17.30 -14.11
C GLY A 455 0.00 -16.97 -12.74
N GLY A 456 0.48 -17.67 -11.70
CA GLY A 456 0.12 -17.39 -10.31
C GLY A 456 1.36 -17.12 -9.48
N GLY A 457 1.41 -15.94 -8.86
CA GLY A 457 2.18 -15.71 -7.63
C GLY A 457 3.68 -15.46 -7.79
N ALA A 458 4.23 -15.32 -9.00
CA ALA A 458 5.63 -14.93 -9.14
C ALA A 458 5.80 -13.42 -8.92
N ALA A 459 6.59 -13.02 -7.93
CA ALA A 459 6.96 -11.62 -7.77
C ALA A 459 7.81 -11.18 -8.97
N THR A 460 7.38 -10.14 -9.68
CA THR A 460 8.19 -9.54 -10.74
C THR A 460 9.39 -8.85 -10.13
N GLU A 461 10.60 -9.32 -10.45
CA GLU A 461 11.83 -8.70 -9.99
C GLU A 461 11.96 -7.26 -10.50
N ARG A 462 12.28 -6.34 -9.57
CA ARG A 462 12.58 -4.93 -9.81
C ARG A 462 13.85 -4.59 -9.04
N LEU A 463 14.93 -4.33 -9.77
CA LEU A 463 16.24 -4.07 -9.17
C LEU A 463 16.29 -2.73 -8.40
N VAL A 464 15.45 -1.77 -8.77
CA VAL A 464 15.31 -0.48 -8.11
C VAL A 464 13.85 -0.23 -7.75
N SER A 465 13.57 0.09 -6.48
CA SER A 465 12.21 0.34 -5.99
C SER A 465 11.65 1.69 -6.41
N THR A 466 12.49 2.61 -6.89
CA THR A 466 12.04 3.89 -7.47
C THR A 466 13.07 4.37 -8.51
N PRO A 467 12.65 5.05 -9.60
CA PRO A 467 13.59 5.65 -10.55
C PRO A 467 14.48 6.69 -9.86
N VAL A 468 15.78 6.64 -10.15
CA VAL A 468 16.77 7.63 -9.70
C VAL A 468 17.46 8.24 -10.91
N PRO A 469 17.48 9.57 -11.07
CA PRO A 469 18.23 10.21 -12.14
C PRO A 469 19.72 9.87 -12.07
N LEU A 470 20.35 9.58 -13.20
CA LEU A 470 21.77 9.21 -13.24
C LEU A 470 22.69 10.30 -12.70
N GLY A 471 22.38 11.57 -12.97
CA GLY A 471 23.15 12.70 -12.42
C GLY A 471 23.16 12.72 -10.89
N VAL A 472 22.04 12.37 -10.26
CA VAL A 472 21.93 12.28 -8.79
C VAL A 472 22.83 11.17 -8.25
N LEU A 473 22.93 10.02 -8.94
CA LEU A 473 23.83 8.91 -8.57
C LEU A 473 25.32 9.24 -8.78
N ALA A 474 25.64 10.15 -9.71
CA ALA A 474 27.01 10.52 -10.05
C ALA A 474 27.66 11.49 -9.05
N HIS A 475 26.85 12.19 -8.24
CA HIS A 475 27.36 13.12 -7.23
C HIS A 475 27.82 12.40 -5.95
N PRO A 476 28.75 13.00 -5.18
CA PRO A 476 29.19 12.46 -3.90
C PRO A 476 28.00 12.23 -2.97
N ARG A 477 27.91 11.02 -2.39
CA ARG A 477 26.78 10.64 -1.55
C ARG A 477 26.87 11.36 -0.21
N ALA A 478 25.79 12.03 0.19
CA ALA A 478 25.69 12.54 1.55
C ALA A 478 25.48 11.34 2.49
N LYS A 479 26.41 11.13 3.42
CA LYS A 479 26.15 10.23 4.55
C LYS A 479 25.24 10.98 5.51
N VAL A 480 24.12 10.37 5.92
CA VAL A 480 23.36 10.90 7.06
C VAL A 480 24.22 10.68 8.29
N GLN A 481 24.98 11.71 8.66
CA GLN A 481 25.57 11.80 9.99
C GLN A 481 24.41 11.99 10.95
N CYS A 482 23.99 10.91 11.60
CA CYS A 482 23.24 11.04 12.85
C CYS A 482 24.23 11.69 13.83
N ASN A 483 24.21 13.02 13.91
CA ASN A 483 24.94 13.72 14.95
C ASN A 483 24.31 13.30 16.27
N ILE A 484 24.84 12.24 16.88
CA ILE A 484 24.64 11.96 18.29
C ILE A 484 25.31 13.13 19.00
N ALA A 485 24.56 14.19 19.26
CA ALA A 485 25.01 15.23 20.16
C ALA A 485 25.07 14.59 21.55
N LEU A 486 26.21 13.96 21.85
CA LEU A 486 26.62 13.72 23.23
C LEU A 486 26.75 15.13 23.83
N ASN A 487 25.72 15.54 24.57
CA ASN A 487 25.80 16.68 25.48
C ASN A 487 26.83 16.35 26.56
N ALA A 488 28.12 16.50 26.22
CA ALA A 488 29.17 16.67 27.20
C ALA A 488 29.09 18.13 27.64
N ALA A 489 28.24 18.37 28.64
CA ALA A 489 28.42 19.51 29.52
C ALA A 489 29.83 19.44 30.11
N ALA A 490 30.60 20.51 29.97
CA ALA A 490 31.83 20.72 30.71
C ALA A 490 32.08 22.24 30.81
N PRO A 491 32.72 22.68 31.90
CA PRO A 491 32.08 23.36 33.04
C PRO A 491 31.84 24.86 32.88
#